data_AF-A0A951R5U9-F1
#
_entry.id   AF-A0A951R5U9-F1
#
_cell.length_a   1.000
_cell.length_b   1.000
_cell.length_c   1.000
_cell.angle_alpha   90.00
_cell.angle_beta   90.00
_cell.angle_gamma   90.00
#
_symmetry.space_group_name_H-M   'P 1'
#
loop_
_entity.id
_entity.type
_entity.pdbx_description
1 polymer ?
#
loop_
_entity_poly.entity_id
_entity_poly.type
_entity_poly.pdbx_seq_one_letter_code
_entity_poly.pdbx_strand_id
1 'polypeptide(L)' 'WRGLYPMTPDGFPLIGNNRELENNFLAIGMCGQGFMLGPGLGKIITEYLIDGSVDHEVIFRQLNPYRTFDSEEALQ' A
#
# COMPACT_ATOMS: atom_id res chain seq x y z
N TRP A 1 -13.87 -10.39 -18.50
CA TRP A 1 -12.45 -10.04 -18.28
C TRP A 1 -11.88 -11.00 -17.24
N ARG A 2 -10.68 -11.55 -17.44
CA ARG A 2 -9.95 -12.35 -16.44
C ARG A 2 -8.73 -11.57 -15.98
N GLY A 3 -8.49 -11.53 -14.68
CA GLY A 3 -7.34 -10.90 -14.05
C GLY A 3 -7.11 -11.52 -12.66
N LEU A 4 -5.90 -11.40 -12.14
CA LEU A 4 -5.56 -11.85 -10.79
C LEU A 4 -5.60 -10.66 -9.83
N TYR A 5 -6.10 -10.88 -8.61
CA TYR A 5 -5.94 -9.92 -7.52
C TYR A 5 -4.72 -10.31 -6.68
N PRO A 6 -3.70 -9.43 -6.56
CA PRO A 6 -2.62 -9.64 -5.62
C PRO A 6 -3.14 -9.33 -4.22
N MET A 7 -3.51 -10.38 -3.48
CA MET A 7 -4.09 -10.29 -2.15
C MET A 7 -3.02 -10.30 -1.06
N THR A 8 -3.25 -9.55 0.01
CA THR A 8 -2.59 -9.70 1.31
C THR A 8 -3.54 -10.41 2.26
N PRO A 9 -3.05 -11.06 3.34
CA PRO A 9 -3.92 -11.76 4.28
C PRO A 9 -5.04 -10.87 4.85
N ASP A 10 -4.74 -9.60 5.13
CA ASP A 10 -5.68 -8.63 5.71
C ASP A 10 -6.49 -7.84 4.69
N GLY A 11 -6.29 -8.07 3.38
CA GLY A 11 -7.03 -7.38 2.31
C GLY A 11 -6.62 -5.92 2.07
N PHE A 12 -5.50 -5.44 2.62
CA PHE A 12 -5.02 -4.06 2.47
C PHE A 12 -3.72 -3.94 1.67
N PRO A 13 -3.53 -2.84 0.90
CA PRO A 13 -2.29 -2.62 0.15
C PRO A 13 -1.01 -2.62 1.00
N LEU A 14 0.13 -2.88 0.35
CA LEU A 14 1.47 -2.71 0.93
C LEU A 14 2.10 -1.44 0.33
N ILE A 15 2.24 -0.40 1.15
CA ILE A 15 2.77 0.91 0.77
C ILE A 15 3.95 1.29 1.66
N GLY A 16 5.15 1.44 1.08
CA GLY A 16 6.32 1.91 1.82
C GLY A 16 7.66 1.57 1.18
N ASN A 17 8.76 2.03 1.80
CA ASN A 17 10.12 1.78 1.33
C ASN A 17 10.50 0.30 1.46
N ASN A 18 11.24 -0.21 0.49
CA ASN A 18 11.92 -1.49 0.58
C ASN A 18 13.11 -1.38 1.55
N ARG A 19 13.27 -2.38 2.43
CA ARG A 19 14.38 -2.45 3.39
C ARG A 19 15.69 -2.97 2.79
N GLU A 20 15.62 -3.68 1.68
CA GLU A 20 16.77 -4.35 1.05
C GLU A 20 17.31 -3.59 -0.16
N LEU A 21 16.50 -2.71 -0.75
CA LEU A 21 16.84 -1.98 -1.97
C LEU A 21 16.65 -0.48 -1.75
N GLU A 22 17.75 0.27 -1.82
CA GLU A 22 17.72 1.73 -1.79
C GLU A 22 16.94 2.29 -2.99
N ASN A 23 16.24 3.41 -2.77
CA ASN A 23 15.42 4.09 -3.78
C ASN A 23 14.33 3.21 -4.42
N ASN A 24 13.89 2.15 -3.73
CA ASN A 24 12.79 1.30 -4.15
C ASN A 24 11.58 1.51 -3.22
N PHE A 25 10.50 2.06 -3.78
CA PHE A 25 9.23 2.27 -3.08
C PHE A 25 8.17 1.28 -3.56
N LEU A 26 7.48 0.65 -2.63
CA LEU A 26 6.46 -0.36 -2.88
C LEU A 26 5.07 0.30 -2.82
N ALA A 27 4.27 0.07 -3.85
CA ALA A 27 2.85 0.38 -3.88
C ALA A 27 2.11 -0.80 -4.55
N ILE A 28 1.95 -1.89 -3.81
CA ILE A 28 1.55 -3.21 -4.34
C ILE A 28 0.40 -3.81 -3.53
N GLY A 29 -0.12 -4.97 -3.95
CA GLY A 29 -1.09 -5.74 -3.15
C GLY A 29 -2.46 -5.06 -3.03
N MET A 30 -2.96 -4.43 -4.09
CA MET A 30 -4.16 -3.59 -4.03
C MET A 30 -5.48 -4.33 -3.74
N CYS A 31 -5.48 -5.66 -3.59
CA CYS A 31 -6.62 -6.46 -3.14
C CYS A 31 -7.97 -6.19 -3.86
N GLY A 32 -7.93 -5.87 -5.17
CA GLY A 32 -9.12 -5.53 -5.95
C GLY A 32 -9.65 -4.10 -5.75
N GLN A 33 -9.08 -3.33 -4.82
CA GLN A 33 -9.48 -1.95 -4.49
C GLN A 33 -8.68 -0.88 -5.23
N GLY A 34 -7.72 -1.28 -6.08
CA GLY A 34 -6.78 -0.36 -6.73
C GLY A 34 -7.44 0.74 -7.58
N PHE A 35 -8.61 0.50 -8.16
CA PHE A 35 -9.34 1.53 -8.91
C PHE A 35 -9.92 2.61 -7.99
N MET A 36 -10.38 2.22 -6.80
CA MET A 36 -10.94 3.14 -5.80
C MET A 36 -9.83 3.94 -5.11
N LEU A 37 -8.75 3.28 -4.71
CA LEU A 37 -7.68 3.89 -3.91
C LEU A 37 -6.59 4.58 -4.75
N GLY A 38 -6.42 4.17 -6.01
CA GLY A 38 -5.30 4.56 -6.87
C GLY A 38 -5.05 6.06 -6.96
N PRO A 39 -6.05 6.90 -7.29
CA PRO A 39 -5.85 8.35 -7.41
C PRO A 39 -5.39 9.01 -6.10
N GLY A 40 -6.01 8.62 -4.97
CA GLY A 40 -5.68 9.15 -3.65
C GLY A 40 -4.28 8.75 -3.21
N LEU A 41 -3.97 7.45 -3.30
CA LEU A 41 -2.64 6.93 -2.96
C LEU A 41 -1.56 7.53 -3.87
N GLY A 42 -1.81 7.69 -5.16
CA GLY A 42 -0.85 8.29 -6.10
C GLY A 42 -0.45 9.71 -5.69
N LYS A 43 -1.42 10.54 -5.29
CA LYS A 43 -1.16 11.90 -4.78
C LYS A 43 -0.33 11.86 -3.50
N ILE A 44 -0.77 11.06 -2.52
CA ILE A 44 -0.12 10.95 -1.21
C ILE A 44 1.32 10.45 -1.34
N ILE A 45 1.55 9.44 -2.18
CA ILE A 45 2.90 8.90 -2.43
C ILE A 45 3.79 9.94 -3.09
N THR A 46 3.27 10.72 -4.04
CA THR A 46 4.05 11.78 -4.71
C THR A 46 4.46 12.87 -3.73
N GLU A 47 3.53 13.35 -2.90
CA GLU A 47 3.81 14.35 -1.86
C GLU A 47 4.83 13.84 -0.82
N TYR A 48 4.75 12.55 -0.46
CA TYR A 48 5.73 11.92 0.43
C TYR A 48 7.12 11.82 -0.20
N LEU A 49 7.22 11.32 -1.44
CA LEU A 49 8.50 11.05 -2.08
C LEU A 49 9.23 12.29 -2.60
N ILE A 50 8.47 13.27 -3.11
CA ILE A 50 9.04 14.46 -3.77
C ILE A 50 9.15 15.63 -2.79
N ASP A 51 8.08 15.90 -2.05
CA ASP A 51 8.01 17.07 -1.17
C ASP A 51 8.43 16.75 0.27
N GLY A 52 8.58 15.46 0.62
CA GLY A 52 8.90 15.02 1.97
C GLY A 52 7.75 15.22 2.97
N SER A 53 6.49 15.31 2.48
CA SER A 53 5.33 15.55 3.34
C SER A 53 5.09 14.38 4.31
N VAL A 54 4.72 14.72 5.55
CA VAL A 54 4.38 13.77 6.62
C VAL A 54 2.90 13.79 7.02
N ASP A 55 2.07 14.55 6.30
CA ASP A 55 0.65 14.77 6.66
C ASP A 55 -0.17 13.47 6.69
N HIS A 56 0.27 12.46 5.95
CA HIS A 56 -0.40 11.17 5.81
C HIS A 56 0.39 10.01 6.43
N GLU A 57 1.28 10.27 7.40
CA GLU A 57 2.12 9.25 8.05
C GLU A 57 1.31 8.05 8.58
N VAL A 58 0.10 8.31 9.10
CA VAL A 58 -0.80 7.26 9.59
C VAL A 58 -1.12 6.21 8.51
N ILE A 59 -1.27 6.63 7.25
CA ILE A 59 -1.55 5.74 6.12
C ILE A 59 -0.34 4.84 5.85
N PHE A 60 0.87 5.41 5.80
CA PHE A 60 2.10 4.63 5.61
C PHE A 60 2.37 3.66 6.77
N ARG A 61 2.01 4.03 7.99
CA ARG A 61 2.13 3.14 9.15
C ARG A 61 1.15 1.97 9.05
N GLN A 62 -0.11 2.23 8.71
CA GLN A 62 -1.13 1.19 8.58
C GLN A 62 -0.89 0.25 7.40
N LEU A 63 -0.40 0.79 6.28
CA LEU A 63 -0.16 0.03 5.05
C LEU A 63 1.28 -0.44 4.91
N ASN A 64 2.08 -0.37 5.99
CA ASN A 64 3.50 -0.71 5.94
C ASN A 64 3.70 -2.14 5.38
N PRO A 65 4.64 -2.38 4.44
CA PRO A 65 4.88 -3.72 3.89
C PRO A 65 5.33 -4.76 4.92
N TYR A 66 5.78 -4.28 6.08
CA TYR A 66 6.32 -5.08 7.17
C TYR A 66 5.45 -5.00 8.45
N ARG A 67 4.17 -4.65 8.30
CA ARG A 67 3.19 -4.73 9.39
C ARG A 67 2.91 -6.19 9.76
N THR A 68 2.34 -6.40 10.95
CA THR A 68 1.83 -7.71 11.35
C THR A 68 0.47 -7.97 10.69
N PHE A 69 0.25 -9.20 10.23
CA PHE A 69 -1.04 -9.67 9.70
C PHE A 69 -1.77 -10.43 10.79
N ASP A 70 -2.53 -9.70 11.62
CA ASP A 70 -3.26 -10.26 12.76
C ASP A 70 -4.72 -10.63 12.41
N SER A 71 -5.14 -10.40 11.16
CA SER A 71 -6.50 -10.65 10.68
C SER A 71 -6.48 -11.18 9.25
N GLU A 72 -7.43 -12.05 8.94
CA GLU A 72 -7.74 -12.47 7.57
C GLU A 72 -8.93 -11.66 7.03
N GLU A 73 -8.89 -11.36 5.74
CA GLU A 73 -10.00 -10.71 5.04
C GLU A 73 -11.23 -11.62 5.04
N ALA A 74 -12.35 -11.11 5.54
CA ALA A 74 -13.50 -11.92 5.94
C ALA A 74 -14.27 -12.56 4.79
N LEU A 75 -14.06 -12.10 3.55
CA LEU A 75 -14.77 -12.55 2.35
C LEU A 75 -13.88 -13.29 1.35
N GLN A 76 -12.67 -13.73 1.76
CA GLN A 76 -11.83 -14.62 0.95
C GLN A 76 -12.31 -16.06 0.93
#